data_AF-A0A2V9TIW1-F1
#
_entry.id   AF-A0A2V9TIW1-F1
#
_cell.length_a   1.000
_cell.length_b   1.000
_cell.length_c   1.000
_cell.angle_alpha   90.00
_cell.angle_beta   90.00
_cell.angle_gamma   90.00
#
_symmetry.space_group_name_H-M   'P 1'
#
loop_
_entity.id
_entity.type
_entity.pdbx_description
1 polymer ?
#
loop_
_entity_poly.entity_id
_entity_poly.type
_entity_poly.pdbx_seq_one_letter_code
_entity_poly.pdbx_strand_id
1 'polypeptide(L)'
;MRHQIRFHCFAVLLSILSFGLLAIPASAKTVTVECEENTISNALKTLDPQANNTVRVIGTCKDAIGIYDFADLTIAGVATGGKNAVINSLNGNAILWIVGSHVQIKNLTINGGSWGVECREFSICRFSGNTIQNATGNGVQIDSADATFTGDVIQNNTNYGLNMTASRVRVTRVTVKGTTAGTSGPGNGVEIDSGSTLTVEQLTVQNNQGAGVSLIGGSNLTNRSWAGPFLVSNNGVGGIWVTEQSSADLGGATSINNTGGAGVVITGNS
;
A
#
# COMPACT_ATOMS: atom_id res chain seq x y z
N MET A 1 -15.43 -27.25 80.66
CA MET A 1 -16.39 -26.62 79.73
C MET A 1 -15.63 -26.13 78.51
N ARG A 2 -16.17 -26.39 77.31
CA ARG A 2 -15.67 -26.07 75.95
C ARG A 2 -14.44 -26.88 75.49
N HIS A 3 -14.34 -27.39 74.27
CA HIS A 3 -15.28 -27.81 73.22
C HIS A 3 -14.43 -28.68 72.26
N GLN A 4 -15.05 -29.70 71.68
CA GLN A 4 -14.53 -30.53 70.57
C GLN A 4 -14.02 -29.68 69.38
N ILE A 5 -13.13 -30.25 68.55
CA ILE A 5 -13.24 -30.33 67.07
C ILE A 5 -12.06 -31.16 66.51
N ARG A 6 -12.40 -32.27 65.85
CA ARG A 6 -11.57 -33.02 64.89
C ARG A 6 -11.58 -32.28 63.56
N PHE A 7 -10.48 -32.25 62.80
CA PHE A 7 -10.55 -32.28 61.32
C PHE A 7 -9.27 -32.90 60.75
N HIS A 8 -9.45 -33.98 59.98
CA HIS A 8 -8.42 -34.63 59.17
C HIS A 8 -8.19 -33.80 57.90
N CYS A 9 -6.97 -33.33 57.67
CA CYS A 9 -6.56 -32.78 56.38
C CYS A 9 -5.98 -33.89 55.51
N PHE A 10 -6.77 -34.37 54.54
CA PHE A 10 -6.28 -35.09 53.37
C PHE A 10 -5.48 -34.12 52.50
N ALA A 11 -4.17 -34.33 52.41
CA ALA A 11 -3.32 -33.64 51.44
C ALA A 11 -3.33 -34.41 50.12
N VAL A 12 -4.11 -33.93 49.15
CA VAL A 12 -4.03 -34.37 47.75
C VAL A 12 -3.18 -33.34 47.01
N LEU A 13 -1.94 -33.71 46.70
CA LEU A 13 -1.02 -32.90 45.91
C LEU A 13 -1.31 -33.16 44.41
N LEU A 14 -2.07 -32.27 43.78
CA LEU A 14 -2.29 -32.30 42.33
C LEU A 14 -1.20 -31.45 41.66
N SER A 15 -0.12 -32.10 41.19
CA SER A 15 0.92 -31.44 40.40
C SER A 15 0.42 -31.21 38.97
N ILE A 16 0.08 -29.96 38.66
CA ILE A 16 -0.26 -29.53 37.30
C ILE A 16 1.08 -29.33 36.57
N LEU A 17 1.46 -30.30 35.74
CA LEU A 17 2.55 -30.15 34.78
C LEU A 17 2.09 -29.15 33.70
N SER A 18 2.38 -27.88 33.90
CA SER A 18 2.29 -26.86 32.87
C SER A 18 3.39 -27.13 31.84
N PHE A 19 3.04 -27.85 30.77
CA PHE A 19 3.81 -27.86 29.53
C PHE A 19 3.78 -26.45 28.95
N GLY A 20 4.77 -25.64 29.34
CA GLY A 20 5.07 -24.41 28.64
C GLY A 20 5.48 -24.76 27.21
N LEU A 21 4.60 -24.49 26.25
CA LEU A 21 4.99 -24.39 24.85
C LEU A 21 6.08 -23.31 24.77
N LEU A 22 7.33 -23.76 24.72
CA LEU A 22 8.46 -22.91 24.35
C LEU A 22 8.19 -22.46 22.91
N ALA A 23 7.72 -21.23 22.76
CA ALA A 23 7.66 -20.57 21.46
C ALA A 23 9.09 -20.52 20.92
N ILE A 24 9.40 -21.36 19.95
CA ILE A 24 10.66 -21.31 19.22
C ILE A 24 10.63 -19.95 18.51
N PRO A 25 11.61 -19.05 18.73
CA PRO A 25 11.62 -17.77 18.06
C PRO A 25 11.66 -18.02 16.55
N ALA A 26 10.66 -17.49 15.83
CA ALA A 26 10.65 -17.54 14.38
C ALA A 26 11.93 -16.86 13.87
N SER A 27 12.80 -17.62 13.23
CA SER A 27 14.09 -17.11 12.77
C SER A 27 13.86 -16.24 11.55
N ALA A 28 14.22 -14.96 11.65
CA ALA A 28 14.19 -14.07 10.50
C ALA A 28 15.10 -14.61 9.38
N LYS A 29 14.58 -14.72 8.16
CA LYS A 29 15.33 -15.23 7.01
C LYS A 29 15.54 -14.12 5.98
N THR A 30 16.80 -13.92 5.59
CA THR A 30 17.16 -13.02 4.50
C THR A 30 17.58 -13.83 3.29
N VAL A 31 16.95 -13.58 2.13
CA VAL A 31 17.32 -14.18 0.85
C VAL A 31 17.68 -13.06 -0.12
N THR A 32 18.73 -13.26 -0.92
CA THR A 32 19.07 -12.35 -2.02
C THR A 32 18.67 -12.99 -3.34
N VAL A 33 17.97 -12.23 -4.17
CA VAL A 33 17.53 -12.59 -5.52
C VAL A 33 18.36 -11.77 -6.50
N GLU A 34 19.30 -12.44 -7.14
CA GLU A 34 19.97 -11.95 -8.35
C GLU A 34 19.05 -12.29 -9.53
N CYS A 35 18.43 -11.28 -10.14
CA CYS A 35 17.34 -11.49 -11.12
C CYS A 35 17.75 -12.23 -12.41
N GLU A 36 19.05 -12.38 -12.67
CA GLU A 36 19.56 -13.17 -13.80
C GLU A 36 19.48 -14.69 -13.52
N GLU A 37 19.51 -15.08 -12.25
CA GLU A 37 19.63 -16.48 -11.80
C GLU A 37 18.34 -17.01 -11.18
N ASN A 38 17.51 -16.13 -10.62
CA ASN A 38 16.30 -16.53 -9.89
C ASN A 38 15.20 -15.48 -9.95
N THR A 39 14.00 -15.86 -9.52
CA THR A 39 12.84 -14.99 -9.42
C THR A 39 12.46 -14.74 -7.96
N ILE A 40 11.76 -13.63 -7.72
CA ILE A 40 11.26 -13.30 -6.40
C ILE A 40 10.21 -14.34 -5.99
N SER A 41 9.32 -14.70 -6.90
CA SER A 41 8.30 -15.74 -6.69
C SER A 41 8.90 -17.09 -6.27
N ASN A 42 10.05 -17.48 -6.80
CA ASN A 42 10.72 -18.70 -6.37
C ASN A 42 11.37 -18.56 -5.00
N ALA A 43 11.97 -17.40 -4.68
CA ALA A 43 12.53 -17.13 -3.37
C ALA A 43 11.45 -17.20 -2.28
N LEU A 44 10.26 -16.63 -2.52
CA LEU A 44 9.14 -16.62 -1.57
C LEU A 44 8.70 -18.03 -1.15
N LYS A 45 8.74 -19.02 -2.06
CA LYS A 45 8.40 -20.43 -1.76
C LYS A 45 9.32 -21.07 -0.72
N THR A 46 10.49 -20.49 -0.48
CA THR A 46 11.48 -21.03 0.47
C THR A 46 11.37 -20.41 1.87
N LEU A 47 10.47 -19.46 2.06
CA LEU A 47 10.31 -18.70 3.29
C LEU A 47 9.19 -19.31 4.13
N ASP A 48 9.33 -19.21 5.44
CA ASP A 48 8.23 -19.46 6.37
C ASP A 48 7.39 -18.18 6.47
N PRO A 49 6.12 -18.15 6.02
CA PRO A 49 5.29 -16.94 6.03
C PRO A 49 5.06 -16.37 7.43
N GLN A 50 5.24 -17.16 8.49
CA GLN A 50 5.04 -16.72 9.88
C GLN A 50 6.31 -16.13 10.51
N ALA A 51 7.44 -16.19 9.81
CA ALA A 51 8.69 -15.56 10.22
C ALA A 51 8.84 -14.14 9.64
N ASN A 52 9.74 -13.35 10.24
CA ASN A 52 10.10 -12.04 9.71
C ASN A 52 11.08 -12.24 8.54
N ASN A 53 10.60 -12.08 7.32
CA ASN A 53 11.40 -12.36 6.14
C ASN A 53 11.90 -11.11 5.43
N THR A 54 13.05 -11.21 4.78
CA THR A 54 13.58 -10.17 3.89
C THR A 54 14.04 -10.78 2.58
N VAL A 55 13.55 -10.24 1.46
CA VAL A 55 14.02 -10.52 0.11
C VAL A 55 14.75 -9.27 -0.40
N ARG A 56 16.04 -9.41 -0.66
CA ARG A 56 16.86 -8.39 -1.31
C ARG A 56 16.88 -8.65 -2.81
N VAL A 57 16.53 -7.66 -3.62
CA VAL A 57 16.43 -7.80 -5.07
C VAL A 57 17.55 -7.02 -5.76
N ILE A 58 18.30 -7.67 -6.65
CA ILE A 58 19.38 -7.05 -7.43
C ILE A 58 19.11 -7.28 -8.91
N GLY A 59 19.30 -6.22 -9.71
CA GLY A 59 19.16 -6.28 -11.16
C GLY A 59 17.72 -6.04 -11.64
N THR A 60 17.37 -6.63 -12.78
CA THR A 60 16.06 -6.51 -13.43
C THR A 60 15.36 -7.85 -13.49
N CYS A 61 14.32 -8.00 -12.68
CA CYS A 61 13.46 -9.17 -12.65
C CYS A 61 12.34 -9.04 -13.67
N LYS A 62 11.88 -10.18 -14.19
CA LYS A 62 10.61 -10.31 -14.91
C LYS A 62 9.76 -11.33 -14.18
N ASP A 63 8.73 -10.88 -13.46
CA ASP A 63 8.01 -11.72 -12.50
C ASP A 63 6.52 -11.34 -12.41
N ALA A 64 5.73 -12.24 -11.82
CA ALA A 64 4.35 -12.03 -11.38
C ALA A 64 4.23 -12.66 -9.98
N ILE A 65 4.21 -11.81 -8.96
CA ILE A 65 4.54 -12.18 -7.59
C ILE A 65 3.27 -12.18 -6.74
N GLY A 66 2.85 -13.36 -6.33
CA GLY A 66 1.82 -13.53 -5.31
C GLY A 66 2.42 -13.59 -3.91
N ILE A 67 1.88 -12.78 -2.99
CA ILE A 67 2.27 -12.75 -1.57
C ILE A 67 1.01 -13.02 -0.75
N TYR A 68 1.01 -14.14 -0.04
CA TYR A 68 -0.14 -14.65 0.70
C TYR A 68 0.25 -14.96 2.14
N ASP A 69 -0.53 -14.47 3.09
CA ASP A 69 -0.47 -14.79 4.52
C ASP A 69 0.91 -14.60 5.20
N PHE A 70 1.73 -13.66 4.68
CA PHE A 70 2.99 -13.29 5.32
C PHE A 70 2.73 -12.38 6.53
N ALA A 71 3.18 -12.80 7.71
CA ALA A 71 3.05 -12.03 8.95
C ALA A 71 3.95 -10.79 8.98
N ASP A 72 5.14 -10.87 8.37
CA ASP A 72 6.04 -9.74 8.11
C ASP A 72 7.02 -10.09 6.98
N LEU A 73 6.88 -9.42 5.84
CA LEU A 73 7.77 -9.59 4.69
C LEU A 73 8.31 -8.24 4.24
N THR A 74 9.63 -8.13 4.08
CA THR A 74 10.26 -7.00 3.40
C THR A 74 10.78 -7.45 2.04
N ILE A 75 10.40 -6.76 0.97
CA ILE A 75 11.03 -6.87 -0.35
C ILE A 75 11.72 -5.53 -0.65
N ALA A 76 13.04 -5.56 -0.77
CA ALA A 76 13.85 -4.36 -0.90
C ALA A 76 14.79 -4.45 -2.10
N GLY A 77 14.71 -3.46 -2.99
CA GLY A 77 15.68 -3.27 -4.05
C GLY A 77 17.04 -2.86 -3.50
N VAL A 78 18.10 -3.46 -4.02
CA VAL A 78 19.49 -3.10 -3.75
C VAL A 78 19.98 -2.26 -4.91
N ALA A 79 20.27 -0.99 -4.63
CA ALA A 79 20.72 -0.08 -5.67
C ALA A 79 22.12 -0.47 -6.17
N THR A 80 22.26 -0.62 -7.49
CA THR A 80 23.54 -0.92 -8.15
C THR A 80 23.82 0.17 -9.18
N GLY A 81 24.99 0.81 -9.10
CA GLY A 81 25.33 1.94 -9.99
C GLY A 81 24.36 3.13 -9.89
N GLY A 82 23.77 3.37 -8.72
CA GLY A 82 22.80 4.45 -8.49
C GLY A 82 21.39 4.19 -9.03
N LYS A 83 21.11 2.98 -9.54
CA LYS A 83 19.78 2.59 -10.04
C LYS A 83 19.12 1.60 -9.09
N ASN A 84 17.83 1.81 -8.81
CA ASN A 84 17.00 0.85 -8.09
C ASN A 84 16.86 -0.45 -8.89
N ALA A 85 16.68 -1.58 -8.19
CA ALA A 85 16.31 -2.83 -8.83
C ALA A 85 14.92 -2.69 -9.50
N VAL A 86 14.71 -3.41 -10.60
CA VAL A 86 13.52 -3.30 -11.45
C VAL A 86 12.75 -4.60 -11.42
N ILE A 87 11.42 -4.54 -11.33
CA ILE A 87 10.53 -5.68 -11.54
C ILE A 87 9.62 -5.33 -12.71
N ASN A 88 9.83 -6.00 -13.85
CA ASN A 88 8.98 -5.89 -15.03
C ASN A 88 7.86 -6.92 -14.98
N SER A 89 6.71 -6.58 -15.54
CA SER A 89 5.60 -7.52 -15.69
C SER A 89 6.00 -8.74 -16.53
N LEU A 90 5.69 -9.93 -16.02
CA LEU A 90 5.92 -11.18 -16.72
C LEU A 90 4.92 -11.43 -17.86
N ASN A 91 3.63 -11.20 -17.58
CA ASN A 91 2.52 -11.68 -18.40
C ASN A 91 1.35 -10.68 -18.52
N GLY A 92 1.54 -9.42 -18.11
CA GLY A 92 0.51 -8.40 -18.17
C GLY A 92 -0.49 -8.43 -17.00
N ASN A 93 -0.39 -9.39 -16.07
CA ASN A 93 -1.15 -9.34 -14.80
C ASN A 93 -0.52 -8.34 -13.81
N ALA A 94 -1.12 -8.22 -12.63
CA ALA A 94 -0.52 -7.52 -11.50
C ALA A 94 0.91 -8.01 -11.23
N ILE A 95 1.86 -7.09 -11.02
CA ILE A 95 3.24 -7.48 -10.69
C ILE A 95 3.34 -7.95 -9.24
N LEU A 96 2.79 -7.18 -8.31
CA LEU A 96 2.65 -7.57 -6.90
C LEU A 96 1.17 -7.77 -6.58
N TRP A 97 0.79 -9.00 -6.25
CA TRP A 97 -0.55 -9.36 -5.78
C TRP A 97 -0.45 -9.78 -4.31
N ILE A 98 -0.87 -8.89 -3.40
CA ILE A 98 -0.66 -9.01 -1.96
C ILE A 98 -2.00 -9.25 -1.26
N VAL A 99 -2.14 -10.38 -0.56
CA VAL A 99 -3.38 -10.83 0.07
C VAL A 99 -3.08 -11.28 1.50
N GLY A 100 -3.90 -10.85 2.47
CA GLY A 100 -3.79 -11.28 3.86
C GLY A 100 -2.41 -11.07 4.50
N SER A 101 -1.61 -10.12 4.00
CA SER A 101 -0.18 -10.03 4.33
C SER A 101 0.21 -8.67 4.89
N HIS A 102 1.24 -8.66 5.74
CA HIS A 102 1.91 -7.44 6.14
C HIS A 102 3.26 -7.35 5.43
N VAL A 103 3.38 -6.36 4.56
CA VAL A 103 4.51 -6.26 3.62
C VAL A 103 5.12 -4.87 3.60
N GLN A 104 6.44 -4.80 3.52
CA GLN A 104 7.21 -3.61 3.20
C GLN A 104 7.84 -3.76 1.81
N ILE A 105 7.55 -2.82 0.91
CA ILE A 105 8.10 -2.76 -0.45
C ILE A 105 8.95 -1.51 -0.56
N LYS A 106 10.25 -1.65 -0.86
CA LYS A 106 11.20 -0.54 -0.73
C LYS A 106 12.19 -0.46 -1.88
N ASN A 107 12.46 0.77 -2.33
CA ASN A 107 13.53 1.09 -3.29
C ASN A 107 13.49 0.27 -4.59
N LEU A 108 12.30 0.00 -5.10
CA LEU A 108 12.10 -0.75 -6.34
C LEU A 108 11.54 0.15 -7.45
N THR A 109 11.84 -0.19 -8.70
CA THR A 109 11.05 0.24 -9.85
C THR A 109 10.13 -0.90 -10.26
N ILE A 110 8.82 -0.69 -10.18
CA ILE A 110 7.79 -1.64 -10.59
C ILE A 110 7.20 -1.14 -11.91
N ASN A 111 7.38 -1.90 -12.98
CA ASN A 111 7.19 -1.41 -14.35
C ASN A 111 6.28 -2.33 -15.17
N GLY A 112 5.09 -1.83 -15.52
CA GLY A 112 4.08 -2.55 -16.28
C GLY A 112 3.01 -3.23 -15.43
N GLY A 113 2.32 -4.19 -16.05
CA GLY A 113 1.24 -4.98 -15.45
C GLY A 113 -0.14 -4.35 -15.61
N SER A 114 -1.19 -5.15 -15.48
CA SER A 114 -2.57 -4.66 -15.40
C SER A 114 -2.78 -3.83 -14.14
N TRP A 115 -2.07 -4.20 -13.08
CA TRP A 115 -1.76 -3.36 -11.94
C TRP A 115 -0.26 -3.37 -11.70
N GLY A 116 0.33 -2.23 -11.32
CA GLY A 116 1.69 -2.26 -10.80
C GLY A 116 1.72 -3.04 -9.48
N VAL A 117 0.83 -2.65 -8.56
CA VAL A 117 0.66 -3.29 -7.25
C VAL A 117 -0.81 -3.37 -6.89
N GLU A 118 -1.22 -4.51 -6.35
CA GLU A 118 -2.51 -4.70 -5.69
C GLU A 118 -2.30 -5.19 -4.26
N CYS A 119 -2.77 -4.41 -3.30
CA CYS A 119 -2.76 -4.73 -1.88
C CYS A 119 -4.19 -4.86 -1.39
N ARG A 120 -4.59 -6.08 -1.01
CA ARG A 120 -5.99 -6.38 -0.75
C ARG A 120 -6.24 -7.30 0.44
N GLU A 121 -7.51 -7.42 0.81
CA GLU A 121 -8.02 -8.42 1.77
C GLU A 121 -7.28 -8.38 3.11
N PHE A 122 -7.50 -7.29 3.86
CA PHE A 122 -6.95 -7.04 5.19
C PHE A 122 -5.42 -6.96 5.25
N SER A 123 -4.75 -6.81 4.11
CA SER A 123 -3.32 -6.58 4.04
C SER A 123 -2.91 -5.24 4.65
N ILE A 124 -1.66 -5.17 5.11
CA ILE A 124 -1.01 -3.93 5.55
C ILE A 124 0.24 -3.72 4.68
N CYS A 125 0.20 -2.76 3.78
CA CYS A 125 1.29 -2.50 2.83
C CYS A 125 2.03 -1.19 3.14
N ARG A 126 3.35 -1.28 3.28
CA ARG A 126 4.23 -0.13 3.53
C ARG A 126 5.17 0.07 2.35
N PHE A 127 4.97 1.15 1.61
CA PHE A 127 5.79 1.53 0.46
C PHE A 127 6.75 2.64 0.86
N SER A 128 8.00 2.56 0.37
CA SER A 128 8.99 3.60 0.59
C SER A 128 10.00 3.67 -0.55
N GLY A 129 10.12 4.86 -1.15
CA GLY A 129 11.15 5.15 -2.17
C GLY A 129 11.00 4.33 -3.46
N ASN A 130 9.80 3.86 -3.77
CA ASN A 130 9.54 3.10 -4.99
C ASN A 130 9.17 4.03 -6.15
N THR A 131 9.35 3.54 -7.37
CA THR A 131 8.74 4.09 -8.58
C THR A 131 7.81 3.04 -9.17
N ILE A 132 6.52 3.34 -9.31
CA ILE A 132 5.50 2.42 -9.82
C ILE A 132 4.93 3.03 -11.09
N GLN A 133 5.15 2.38 -12.23
CA GLN A 133 4.94 3.02 -13.53
C GLN A 133 4.51 2.11 -14.67
N ASN A 134 3.94 2.74 -15.69
CA ASN A 134 3.60 2.13 -16.98
C ASN A 134 2.64 0.94 -16.87
N ALA A 135 1.84 0.85 -15.80
CA ALA A 135 0.76 -0.12 -15.70
C ALA A 135 -0.31 0.20 -16.76
N THR A 136 -0.84 -0.84 -17.40
CA THR A 136 -1.92 -0.74 -18.40
C THR A 136 -3.29 -0.64 -17.76
N GLY A 137 -3.37 -0.86 -16.45
CA GLY A 137 -4.45 -0.38 -15.58
C GLY A 137 -3.83 0.42 -14.44
N ASN A 138 -4.34 0.26 -13.21
CA ASN A 138 -3.98 1.17 -12.13
C ASN A 138 -2.51 1.01 -11.73
N GLY A 139 -1.86 2.11 -11.36
CA GLY A 139 -0.50 2.02 -10.80
C GLY A 139 -0.50 1.21 -9.51
N VAL A 140 -1.33 1.65 -8.57
CA VAL A 140 -1.55 0.96 -7.29
C VAL A 140 -3.03 0.86 -6.98
N GLN A 141 -3.47 -0.33 -6.60
CA GLN A 141 -4.78 -0.61 -6.04
C GLN A 141 -4.64 -0.99 -4.56
N ILE A 142 -5.34 -0.29 -3.69
CA ILE A 142 -5.56 -0.68 -2.30
C ILE A 142 -7.05 -1.03 -2.17
N ASP A 143 -7.36 -2.29 -1.85
CA ASP A 143 -8.73 -2.80 -1.78
C ASP A 143 -8.99 -3.53 -0.46
N SER A 144 -9.85 -2.99 0.39
CA SER A 144 -10.16 -3.57 1.70
C SER A 144 -8.89 -3.78 2.55
N ALA A 145 -7.95 -2.82 2.47
CA ALA A 145 -6.61 -2.91 3.06
C ALA A 145 -6.11 -1.56 3.62
N ASP A 146 -5.03 -1.63 4.39
CA ASP A 146 -4.32 -0.45 4.91
C ASP A 146 -3.01 -0.25 4.15
N ALA A 147 -2.69 1.00 3.79
CA ALA A 147 -1.39 1.31 3.20
C ALA A 147 -0.75 2.61 3.68
N THR A 148 0.58 2.62 3.66
CA THR A 148 1.38 3.84 3.86
C THR A 148 2.41 3.99 2.76
N PHE A 149 2.60 5.21 2.28
CA PHE A 149 3.57 5.53 1.22
C PHE A 149 4.50 6.64 1.71
N THR A 150 5.80 6.49 1.44
CA THR A 150 6.83 7.43 1.87
C THR A 150 7.86 7.67 0.76
N GLY A 151 7.82 8.84 0.13
CA GLY A 151 8.78 9.19 -0.92
C GLY A 151 8.59 8.40 -2.22
N ASP A 152 7.42 7.79 -2.43
CA ASP A 152 7.12 7.01 -3.63
C ASP A 152 6.69 7.91 -4.81
N VAL A 153 6.96 7.43 -6.02
CA VAL A 153 6.50 8.04 -7.28
C VAL A 153 5.62 7.05 -8.01
N ILE A 154 4.38 7.44 -8.30
CA ILE A 154 3.41 6.64 -9.06
C ILE A 154 3.16 7.40 -10.37
N GLN A 155 3.55 6.85 -11.51
CA GLN A 155 3.55 7.63 -12.75
C GLN A 155 3.21 6.87 -14.02
N ASN A 156 2.63 7.57 -15.01
CA ASN A 156 2.41 7.05 -16.36
C ASN A 156 1.60 5.75 -16.39
N ASN A 157 0.63 5.61 -15.48
CA ASN A 157 -0.25 4.45 -15.42
C ASN A 157 -1.57 4.76 -16.14
N THR A 158 -2.38 3.73 -16.38
CA THR A 158 -3.70 3.89 -17.01
C THR A 158 -4.81 3.82 -15.94
N ASN A 159 -6.01 4.32 -16.23
CA ASN A 159 -7.17 4.39 -15.33
C ASN A 159 -6.96 5.28 -14.09
N TYR A 160 -6.12 4.85 -13.15
CA TYR A 160 -5.86 5.51 -11.87
C TYR A 160 -4.38 5.40 -11.48
N GLY A 161 -3.80 6.47 -10.94
CA GLY A 161 -2.47 6.40 -10.37
C GLY A 161 -2.49 5.57 -9.07
N LEU A 162 -3.20 6.10 -8.07
CA LEU A 162 -3.51 5.43 -6.81
C LEU A 162 -5.02 5.28 -6.67
N ASN A 163 -5.52 4.04 -6.62
CA ASN A 163 -6.92 3.75 -6.40
C ASN A 163 -7.15 3.12 -5.02
N MET A 164 -8.16 3.60 -4.30
CA MET A 164 -8.52 3.17 -2.96
C MET A 164 -9.99 2.75 -2.93
N THR A 165 -10.25 1.52 -2.50
CA THR A 165 -11.61 0.97 -2.34
C THR A 165 -11.73 0.35 -0.97
N ALA A 166 -12.70 0.78 -0.15
CA ALA A 166 -12.88 0.33 1.24
C ALA A 166 -11.57 0.30 2.07
N SER A 167 -10.72 1.31 1.90
CA SER A 167 -9.32 1.27 2.35
C SER A 167 -8.92 2.51 3.13
N ARG A 168 -7.83 2.41 3.91
CA ARG A 168 -7.24 3.57 4.60
C ARG A 168 -5.78 3.73 4.21
N VAL A 169 -5.46 4.90 3.70
CA VAL A 169 -4.13 5.21 3.17
C VAL A 169 -3.55 6.48 3.79
N ARG A 170 -2.25 6.47 4.08
CA ARG A 170 -1.48 7.65 4.45
C ARG A 170 -0.33 7.88 3.47
N VAL A 171 -0.20 9.12 2.98
CA VAL A 171 0.86 9.49 2.02
C VAL A 171 1.76 10.59 2.58
N THR A 172 3.07 10.37 2.47
CA THR A 172 4.10 11.31 2.90
C THR A 172 5.15 11.46 1.80
N ARG A 173 5.28 12.64 1.20
CA ARG A 173 6.21 12.96 0.10
C ARG A 173 5.98 12.10 -1.15
N VAL A 174 4.71 11.85 -1.47
CA VAL A 174 4.33 11.03 -2.63
C VAL A 174 4.07 11.93 -3.84
N THR A 175 4.47 11.47 -5.02
CA THR A 175 4.11 12.10 -6.29
C THR A 175 3.28 11.15 -7.14
N VAL A 176 2.13 11.61 -7.63
CA VAL A 176 1.28 10.88 -8.57
C VAL A 176 1.13 11.71 -9.85
N LYS A 177 1.55 11.19 -11.01
CA LYS A 177 1.54 11.99 -12.24
C LYS A 177 1.40 11.21 -13.55
N GLY A 178 0.92 11.87 -14.59
CA GLY A 178 0.92 11.30 -15.94
C GLY A 178 -0.05 10.14 -16.13
N THR A 179 -1.01 9.94 -15.22
CA THR A 179 -2.04 8.90 -15.39
C THR A 179 -2.92 9.24 -16.58
N THR A 180 -3.18 8.27 -17.45
CA THR A 180 -4.06 8.41 -18.63
C THR A 180 -5.35 7.62 -18.44
N ALA A 181 -6.39 8.03 -19.16
CA ALA A 181 -7.66 7.33 -19.23
C ALA A 181 -7.48 5.92 -19.81
N GLY A 182 -8.33 5.00 -19.36
CA GLY A 182 -8.41 3.65 -19.88
C GLY A 182 -9.82 3.10 -19.79
N THR A 183 -9.95 1.78 -19.83
CA THR A 183 -11.25 1.10 -19.88
C THR A 183 -12.06 1.23 -18.59
N SER A 184 -11.39 1.47 -17.45
CA SER A 184 -12.00 1.39 -16.12
C SER A 184 -11.88 2.69 -15.34
N GLY A 185 -11.31 3.74 -15.94
CA GLY A 185 -11.18 5.02 -15.28
C GLY A 185 -10.78 6.17 -16.21
N PRO A 186 -11.13 7.41 -15.83
CA PRO A 186 -10.89 8.60 -16.64
C PRO A 186 -9.41 9.08 -16.61
N GLY A 187 -8.53 8.37 -15.93
CA GLY A 187 -7.12 8.78 -15.78
C GLY A 187 -6.89 9.68 -14.59
N ASN A 188 -7.61 9.48 -13.48
CA ASN A 188 -7.42 10.29 -12.28
C ASN A 188 -6.06 10.01 -11.63
N GLY A 189 -5.46 11.03 -11.03
CA GLY A 189 -4.25 10.83 -10.25
C GLY A 189 -4.52 9.92 -9.05
N VAL A 190 -5.44 10.34 -8.18
CA VAL A 190 -5.86 9.61 -6.99
C VAL A 190 -7.38 9.45 -6.99
N GLU A 191 -7.85 8.22 -6.81
CA GLU A 191 -9.26 7.87 -6.62
C GLU A 191 -9.48 7.36 -5.19
N ILE A 192 -10.47 7.92 -4.50
CA ILE A 192 -10.84 7.58 -3.13
C ILE A 192 -12.32 7.19 -3.15
N ASP A 193 -12.59 5.89 -3.08
CA ASP A 193 -13.92 5.32 -3.31
C ASP A 193 -14.36 4.40 -2.15
N SER A 194 -15.67 4.21 -2.03
CA SER A 194 -16.32 3.17 -1.23
C SER A 194 -15.94 3.24 0.24
N GLY A 195 -16.13 4.42 0.84
CA GLY A 195 -15.85 4.69 2.25
C GLY A 195 -14.37 4.78 2.58
N SER A 196 -13.49 4.93 1.58
CA SER A 196 -12.05 5.00 1.80
C SER A 196 -11.64 6.30 2.49
N THR A 197 -10.50 6.26 3.18
CA THR A 197 -9.93 7.44 3.85
C THR A 197 -8.48 7.67 3.43
N LEU A 198 -8.19 8.86 2.88
CA LEU A 198 -6.84 9.32 2.58
C LEU A 198 -6.39 10.38 3.60
N THR A 199 -5.30 10.10 4.32
CA THR A 199 -4.57 11.11 5.09
C THR A 199 -3.37 11.60 4.28
N VAL A 200 -3.36 12.89 3.96
CA VAL A 200 -2.27 13.55 3.25
C VAL A 200 -1.36 14.25 4.25
N GLU A 201 -0.06 13.99 4.16
CA GLU A 201 0.96 14.79 4.85
C GLU A 201 1.78 15.62 3.85
N GLN A 202 2.20 15.00 2.75
CA GLN A 202 2.71 15.70 1.58
C GLN A 202 2.39 14.87 0.34
N LEU A 203 1.70 15.47 -0.62
CA LEU A 203 1.26 14.81 -1.84
C LEU A 203 1.33 15.80 -2.99
N THR A 204 1.90 15.38 -4.12
CA THR A 204 1.83 16.11 -5.39
C THR A 204 1.06 15.28 -6.39
N VAL A 205 -0.03 15.83 -6.94
CA VAL A 205 -0.84 15.18 -7.96
C VAL A 205 -0.92 16.07 -9.20
N GLN A 206 -0.27 15.65 -10.28
CA GLN A 206 -0.12 16.54 -11.44
C GLN A 206 -0.09 15.86 -12.80
N ASN A 207 -0.43 16.61 -13.84
CA ASN A 207 -0.31 16.18 -15.23
C ASN A 207 -1.08 14.87 -15.51
N ASN A 208 -2.18 14.60 -14.80
CA ASN A 208 -3.04 13.45 -15.08
C ASN A 208 -4.13 13.85 -16.07
N GLN A 209 -4.56 12.93 -16.94
CA GLN A 209 -5.58 13.20 -17.94
C GLN A 209 -6.94 13.50 -17.29
N GLY A 210 -7.26 12.81 -16.20
CA GLY A 210 -8.48 12.98 -15.43
C GLY A 210 -8.39 14.13 -14.42
N ALA A 211 -9.13 14.00 -13.32
CA ALA A 211 -8.99 14.86 -12.15
C ALA A 211 -7.66 14.57 -11.44
N GLY A 212 -7.18 15.55 -10.67
CA GLY A 212 -6.10 15.30 -9.73
C GLY A 212 -6.53 14.29 -8.67
N VAL A 213 -7.54 14.63 -7.89
CA VAL A 213 -8.09 13.77 -6.84
C VAL A 213 -9.60 13.68 -6.97
N SER A 214 -10.15 12.47 -6.90
CA SER A 214 -11.59 12.20 -6.91
C SER A 214 -12.00 11.48 -5.63
N LEU A 215 -13.07 11.96 -5.00
CA LEU A 215 -13.66 11.38 -3.80
C LEU A 215 -15.13 11.05 -4.09
N ILE A 216 -15.45 9.76 -4.02
CA ILE A 216 -16.77 9.19 -4.31
C ILE A 216 -17.16 8.15 -3.24
N GLY A 217 -18.43 7.72 -3.23
CA GLY A 217 -18.89 6.62 -2.39
C GLY A 217 -18.70 6.80 -0.88
N GLY A 218 -18.95 8.00 -0.32
CA GLY A 218 -18.85 8.25 1.12
C GLY A 218 -17.41 8.34 1.65
N SER A 219 -16.46 8.73 0.81
CA SER A 219 -15.03 8.73 1.12
C SER A 219 -14.54 10.00 1.78
N ASN A 220 -13.36 9.96 2.39
CA ASN A 220 -12.82 11.07 3.18
C ASN A 220 -11.37 11.38 2.82
N LEU A 221 -11.06 12.66 2.65
CA LEU A 221 -9.68 13.15 2.58
C LEU A 221 -9.42 14.10 3.74
N THR A 222 -8.29 13.92 4.42
CA THR A 222 -7.80 14.84 5.43
C THR A 222 -6.38 15.26 5.13
N ASN A 223 -6.17 16.56 4.90
CA ASN A 223 -4.84 17.13 4.77
C ASN A 223 -4.28 17.56 6.13
N ARG A 224 -3.11 17.02 6.50
CA ARG A 224 -2.36 17.42 7.69
C ARG A 224 -1.44 18.58 7.35
N SER A 225 -2.02 19.77 7.42
CA SER A 225 -1.44 21.07 7.09
C SER A 225 -0.01 21.36 7.58
N TRP A 226 0.40 20.78 8.71
CA TRP A 226 1.72 20.99 9.32
C TRP A 226 2.82 20.09 8.76
N ALA A 227 2.47 19.03 8.01
CA ALA A 227 3.44 18.04 7.55
C ALA A 227 4.09 18.42 6.21
N GLY A 228 3.49 19.33 5.43
CA GLY A 228 4.05 19.96 4.24
C GLY A 228 3.01 20.18 3.13
N PRO A 229 3.43 20.41 1.87
CA PRO A 229 2.51 20.86 0.82
C PRO A 229 1.64 19.74 0.26
N PHE A 230 0.37 20.07 0.00
CA PHE A 230 -0.54 19.28 -0.83
C PHE A 230 -0.77 20.03 -2.13
N LEU A 231 -0.16 19.56 -3.22
CA LEU A 231 -0.14 20.23 -4.52
C LEU A 231 -0.98 19.45 -5.52
N VAL A 232 -1.95 20.11 -6.15
CA VAL A 232 -2.75 19.52 -7.23
C VAL A 232 -2.72 20.44 -8.44
N SER A 233 -2.09 20.03 -9.54
CA SER A 233 -1.88 20.96 -10.67
C SER A 233 -1.89 20.31 -12.05
N ASN A 234 -2.25 21.09 -13.08
CA ASN A 234 -2.19 20.68 -14.48
C ASN A 234 -2.89 19.33 -14.81
N ASN A 235 -3.97 19.00 -14.11
CA ASN A 235 -4.79 17.82 -14.42
C ASN A 235 -5.90 18.20 -15.40
N GLY A 236 -6.23 17.27 -16.30
CA GLY A 236 -7.02 17.54 -17.50
C GLY A 236 -8.50 17.82 -17.26
N VAL A 237 -9.08 17.29 -16.17
CA VAL A 237 -10.51 17.49 -15.82
C VAL A 237 -10.70 18.48 -14.66
N GLY A 238 -9.62 18.80 -13.93
CA GLY A 238 -9.66 19.72 -12.78
C GLY A 238 -8.85 19.20 -11.60
N GLY A 239 -8.93 19.91 -10.47
CA GLY A 239 -8.16 19.58 -9.28
C GLY A 239 -8.79 18.47 -8.44
N ILE A 240 -9.61 18.85 -7.48
CA ILE A 240 -10.21 17.96 -6.48
C ILE A 240 -11.73 17.91 -6.69
N TRP A 241 -12.27 16.70 -6.82
CA TRP A 241 -13.69 16.44 -6.98
C TRP A 241 -14.22 15.73 -5.75
N VAL A 242 -15.27 16.27 -5.15
CA VAL A 242 -15.92 15.73 -3.95
C VAL A 242 -17.40 15.54 -4.26
N THR A 243 -17.88 14.30 -4.20
CA THR A 243 -19.27 13.96 -4.49
C THR A 243 -19.71 12.72 -3.71
N GLU A 244 -20.97 12.32 -3.87
CA GLU A 244 -21.52 11.06 -3.34
C GLU A 244 -21.29 10.87 -1.83
N GLN A 245 -21.66 11.87 -1.05
CA GLN A 245 -21.54 11.91 0.42
C GLN A 245 -20.09 11.86 0.94
N SER A 246 -19.14 12.22 0.08
CA SER A 246 -17.73 12.31 0.46
C SER A 246 -17.38 13.65 1.08
N SER A 247 -16.30 13.69 1.87
CA SER A 247 -15.80 14.90 2.51
C SER A 247 -14.31 15.11 2.27
N ALA A 248 -13.89 16.37 2.18
CA ALA A 248 -12.48 16.73 2.05
C ALA A 248 -12.12 17.90 2.97
N ASP A 249 -11.23 17.65 3.93
CA ASP A 249 -10.51 18.70 4.65
C ASP A 249 -9.25 19.05 3.87
N LEU A 250 -9.33 20.16 3.13
CA LEU A 250 -8.24 20.70 2.31
C LEU A 250 -7.40 21.77 3.04
N GLY A 251 -7.52 21.88 4.36
CA GLY A 251 -6.80 22.89 5.15
C GLY A 251 -5.28 22.89 4.93
N GLY A 252 -4.60 23.96 5.34
CA GLY A 252 -3.13 24.07 5.30
C GLY A 252 -2.52 24.61 4.01
N ALA A 253 -1.29 24.18 3.73
CA ALA A 253 -0.51 24.52 2.53
C ALA A 253 -0.99 23.76 1.28
N THR A 254 -2.30 23.78 1.04
CA THR A 254 -2.92 23.21 -0.17
C THR A 254 -2.83 24.23 -1.30
N SER A 255 -2.26 23.84 -2.44
CA SER A 255 -2.21 24.67 -3.63
C SER A 255 -2.79 23.91 -4.81
N ILE A 256 -3.83 24.50 -5.41
CA ILE A 256 -4.56 23.91 -6.52
C ILE A 256 -4.45 24.86 -7.71
N ASN A 257 -3.74 24.42 -8.75
CA ASN A 257 -3.51 25.21 -9.96
C ASN A 257 -3.71 24.32 -11.19
N ASN A 258 -4.97 24.16 -11.62
CA ASN A 258 -5.33 23.34 -12.76
C ASN A 258 -5.79 24.22 -13.92
N THR A 259 -5.39 23.81 -15.12
CA THR A 259 -5.72 24.49 -16.37
C THR A 259 -6.85 23.80 -17.14
N GLY A 260 -7.12 22.52 -16.87
CA GLY A 260 -8.13 21.70 -17.57
C GLY A 260 -9.55 21.76 -16.98
N GLY A 261 -9.76 22.43 -15.86
CA GLY A 261 -11.07 22.48 -15.19
C GLY A 261 -11.04 23.27 -13.88
N ALA A 262 -12.12 23.17 -13.10
CA ALA A 262 -12.20 23.83 -11.80
C ALA A 262 -11.14 23.29 -10.82
N GLY A 263 -10.69 24.17 -9.90
CA GLY A 263 -9.76 23.77 -8.85
C GLY A 263 -10.39 22.78 -7.86
N VAL A 264 -11.55 23.13 -7.31
CA VAL A 264 -12.34 22.26 -6.44
C VAL A 264 -13.77 22.20 -6.97
N VAL A 265 -14.32 21.00 -7.09
CA VAL A 265 -15.71 20.73 -7.47
C VAL A 265 -16.37 19.99 -6.30
N ILE A 266 -17.49 20.51 -5.83
CA ILE A 266 -18.32 19.88 -4.80
C ILE A 266 -19.72 19.72 -5.40
N THR A 267 -20.20 18.48 -5.52
CA THR A 267 -21.49 18.17 -6.15
C THR A 267 -22.24 17.07 -5.43
N GLY A 268 -23.56 17.07 -5.53
CA GLY A 268 -24.41 16.11 -4.80
C GLY A 268 -24.44 16.42 -3.30
N ASN A 269 -24.77 15.41 -2.48
CA ASN A 269 -24.58 15.53 -1.03
C ASN A 269 -23.07 15.41 -0.76
N SER A 270 -22.47 16.36 -0.06
CA SER A 270 -21.05 16.39 0.30
C SER A 270 -20.87 17.21 1.58
#